data_AF-A0A960MVK6-F1
#
_entry.id   AF-A0A960MVK6-F1
#
_cell.length_a   1.000
_cell.length_b   1.000
_cell.length_c   1.000
_cell.angle_alpha   90.00
_cell.angle_beta   90.00
_cell.angle_gamma   90.00
#
_symmetry.space_group_name_H-M   'P 1'
#
loop_
_entity.id
_entity.type
_entity.pdbx_description
1 polymer ?
#
loop_
_entity_poly.entity_id
_entity_poly.type
_entity_poly.pdbx_seq_one_letter_code
_entity_poly.pdbx_strand_id
1 'polypeptide(L)'
;MAAGFQTPPKTFLEAIDRYSALFRDIDSQWKGRLAAAAKDKTPPPDRLDAPDAETLRQLLYGPDSPCEVPEGRVVNSETFFDTNTINEIWKLENEIDRAIINSPEPIPCALTLVDRKTPVTSRILVRGNPLNPGAQVPRQTLSVLAPAGRQPFAVGSGRLELARSISSPDNPLTARVIVNRVWAQHFGNGLVNTPSDFGTRAELPSHPALLDWLASQFIQHGWSLKWLHRKILLSDIYRQSSAGPTVEAARSRAVSVDPDNRLLWRMNSHRLGYEEFRDTMMAVSGDLDPAIGGRAVELFRPPFAKRRALYGKVDRQFVPGVLRMFDFANPDLHIPKRNETTVPQQALFFLNHPLVLDRSRALATASGSGPPMDRVALLFRLSLQRQPTDTEIAEALELVAASANPELPPAPATAADWQYGYGSLDEKTQRVTGFTALPHFNGSAWQGGPQWPDPKLGWVQLTATGGHPGNDRGHAAVRRWTAPRAMTLAVRSKLIHEPAAGDGIRGFIVSSRVGLLASAKLHATSGELNVETL
;
A
#
# COMPACT_ATOMS: atom_id res chain seq x y z
N MET A 1 -57.63 -6.88 30.81
CA MET A 1 -57.52 -6.61 29.36
C MET A 1 -58.73 -5.86 28.82
N ALA A 2 -59.94 -6.44 28.82
CA ALA A 2 -61.16 -5.76 28.35
C ALA A 2 -61.54 -4.47 29.10
N ALA A 3 -61.11 -4.30 30.36
CA ALA A 3 -61.48 -3.16 31.22
C ALA A 3 -61.11 -1.78 30.65
N GLY A 4 -59.93 -1.63 30.03
CA GLY A 4 -59.48 -0.35 29.47
C GLY A 4 -60.14 0.04 28.15
N PHE A 5 -60.84 -0.89 27.50
CA PHE A 5 -61.45 -0.72 26.18
C PHE A 5 -62.95 -1.07 26.17
N GLN A 6 -63.60 -1.10 27.35
CA GLN A 6 -65.06 -1.33 27.45
C GLN A 6 -65.89 -0.24 26.75
N THR A 7 -65.32 0.94 26.59
CA THR A 7 -65.88 2.04 25.80
C THR A 7 -64.93 2.42 24.67
N PRO A 8 -65.41 2.79 23.48
CA PRO A 8 -64.56 3.26 22.40
C PRO A 8 -63.86 4.58 22.78
N PRO A 9 -62.55 4.75 22.48
CA PRO A 9 -61.86 6.01 22.73
C PRO A 9 -62.46 7.13 21.88
N LYS A 10 -62.68 8.30 22.48
CA LYS A 10 -63.30 9.46 21.81
C LYS A 10 -62.29 10.27 20.99
N THR A 11 -61.00 10.12 21.27
CA THR A 11 -59.91 10.81 20.57
C THR A 11 -58.73 9.88 20.36
N PHE A 12 -57.84 10.25 19.43
CA PHE A 12 -56.59 9.52 19.20
C PHE A 12 -55.66 9.56 20.43
N LEU A 13 -55.61 10.69 21.15
CA LEU A 13 -54.85 10.83 22.40
C LEU A 13 -55.37 9.86 23.48
N GLU A 14 -56.68 9.75 23.64
CA GLU A 14 -57.28 8.82 24.61
C GLU A 14 -56.97 7.36 24.25
N ALA A 15 -56.91 7.02 22.96
CA ALA A 15 -56.47 5.70 22.52
C ALA A 15 -54.99 5.46 22.89
N ILE A 16 -54.10 6.43 22.67
CA ILE A 16 -52.68 6.35 23.05
C ILE A 16 -52.52 6.12 24.56
N ASP A 17 -53.25 6.88 25.39
CA ASP A 17 -53.16 6.76 26.85
C ASP A 17 -53.62 5.39 27.34
N ARG A 18 -54.73 4.86 26.79
CA ARG A 18 -55.25 3.54 27.12
C ARG A 18 -54.26 2.43 26.73
N TYR A 19 -53.69 2.48 25.53
CA TYR A 19 -52.64 1.53 25.11
C TYR A 19 -51.37 1.68 25.95
N SER A 20 -50.97 2.90 26.30
CA SER A 20 -49.78 3.15 27.12
C SER A 20 -49.92 2.58 28.52
N ALA A 21 -51.10 2.70 29.14
CA ALA A 21 -51.39 2.11 30.45
C ALA A 21 -51.37 0.57 30.37
N LEU A 22 -51.97 0.01 29.32
CA LEU A 22 -51.99 -1.43 29.06
C LEU A 22 -50.58 -2.01 28.90
N PHE A 23 -49.75 -1.40 28.04
CA PHE A 23 -48.38 -1.86 27.82
C PHE A 23 -47.49 -1.69 29.06
N ARG A 24 -47.68 -0.62 29.86
CA ARG A 24 -46.97 -0.44 31.13
C ARG A 24 -47.30 -1.53 32.15
N ASP A 25 -48.56 -1.94 32.25
CA ASP A 25 -48.98 -3.03 33.14
C ASP A 25 -48.33 -4.35 32.74
N ILE A 26 -48.37 -4.69 31.45
CA ILE A 26 -47.70 -5.89 30.92
C ILE A 26 -46.18 -5.84 31.14
N ASP A 27 -45.54 -4.70 30.88
CA ASP A 27 -44.10 -4.49 31.11
C ASP A 27 -43.73 -4.72 32.59
N SER A 28 -44.52 -4.17 33.52
CA SER A 28 -44.31 -4.31 34.95
C SER A 28 -44.45 -5.77 35.41
N GLN A 29 -45.50 -6.46 34.94
CA GLN A 29 -45.71 -7.88 35.25
C GLN A 29 -44.54 -8.75 34.74
N TRP A 30 -44.09 -8.50 33.51
CA TRP A 30 -42.99 -9.25 32.90
C TRP A 30 -41.65 -9.01 33.60
N LYS A 31 -41.28 -7.75 33.86
CA LYS A 31 -40.06 -7.39 34.59
C LYS A 31 -40.08 -7.93 36.02
N GLY A 32 -41.23 -7.89 36.69
CA GLY A 32 -41.39 -8.46 38.03
C GLY A 32 -41.12 -9.97 38.05
N ARG A 33 -41.63 -10.71 37.06
CA ARG A 33 -41.37 -12.14 36.86
C ARG A 33 -39.89 -12.45 36.61
N LEU A 34 -39.24 -11.68 35.74
CA LEU A 34 -37.80 -11.83 35.47
C LEU A 34 -36.95 -11.55 36.72
N ALA A 35 -37.29 -10.50 37.47
CA ALA A 35 -36.60 -10.14 38.72
C ALA A 35 -36.78 -11.20 39.81
N ALA A 36 -37.98 -11.78 39.95
CA ALA A 36 -38.24 -12.89 40.86
C ALA A 36 -37.40 -14.12 40.51
N ALA A 37 -37.38 -14.52 39.23
CA ALA A 37 -36.57 -15.65 38.77
C ALA A 37 -35.07 -15.43 39.00
N ALA A 38 -34.56 -14.22 38.71
CA ALA A 38 -33.17 -13.86 38.97
C ALA A 38 -32.82 -13.91 40.47
N LYS A 39 -33.71 -13.41 41.32
CA LYS A 39 -33.56 -13.45 42.79
C LYS A 39 -33.54 -14.88 43.32
N ASP A 40 -34.43 -15.72 42.79
CA ASP A 40 -34.60 -17.12 43.22
C ASP A 40 -33.62 -18.07 42.51
N LYS A 41 -32.77 -17.56 41.61
CA LYS A 41 -31.82 -18.31 40.76
C LYS A 41 -32.49 -19.45 39.97
N THR A 42 -33.74 -19.25 39.57
CA THR A 42 -34.47 -20.18 38.71
C THR A 42 -34.32 -19.78 37.24
N PRO A 43 -34.57 -20.69 36.29
CA PRO A 43 -34.60 -20.35 34.87
C PRO A 43 -35.57 -19.19 34.61
N PRO A 44 -35.25 -18.26 33.70
CA PRO A 44 -36.17 -17.18 33.36
C PRO A 44 -37.48 -17.76 32.82
N PRO A 45 -38.64 -17.20 33.23
CA PRO A 45 -39.94 -17.62 32.71
C PRO A 45 -40.00 -17.40 31.20
N ASP A 46 -40.73 -18.27 30.50
CA ASP A 46 -40.89 -18.25 29.05
C ASP A 46 -42.19 -17.57 28.59
N ARG A 47 -43.15 -17.34 29.51
CA ARG A 47 -44.45 -16.73 29.24
C ARG A 47 -45.10 -16.08 30.48
N LEU A 48 -46.11 -15.25 30.25
CA LEU A 48 -47.09 -14.86 31.28
C LEU A 48 -48.22 -15.90 31.40
N ASP A 49 -48.81 -16.03 32.60
CA ASP A 49 -49.83 -17.05 32.87
C ASP A 49 -51.15 -16.78 32.12
N ALA A 50 -51.54 -15.51 32.02
CA ALA A 50 -52.78 -15.11 31.36
C ALA A 50 -52.58 -15.07 29.81
N PRO A 51 -53.41 -15.77 29.01
CA PRO A 51 -53.24 -15.86 27.56
C PRO A 51 -53.19 -14.50 26.84
N ASP A 52 -54.06 -13.59 27.24
CA ASP A 52 -54.12 -12.24 26.69
C ASP A 52 -52.86 -11.43 27.03
N ALA A 53 -52.37 -11.56 28.27
CA ALA A 53 -51.15 -10.89 28.72
C ALA A 53 -49.92 -11.43 27.98
N GLU A 54 -49.87 -12.74 27.74
CA GLU A 54 -48.80 -13.36 26.95
C GLU A 54 -48.79 -12.86 25.50
N THR A 55 -49.97 -12.69 24.89
CA THR A 55 -50.07 -12.15 23.51
C THR A 55 -49.48 -10.74 23.43
N LEU A 56 -49.78 -9.87 24.40
CA LEU A 56 -49.18 -8.53 24.45
C LEU A 56 -47.70 -8.54 24.81
N ARG A 57 -47.27 -9.47 25.69
CA ARG A 57 -45.86 -9.67 25.98
C ARG A 57 -45.10 -10.07 24.72
N GLN A 58 -45.66 -10.92 23.86
CA GLN A 58 -45.07 -11.24 22.56
C GLN A 58 -45.00 -10.04 21.63
N LEU A 59 -45.98 -9.13 21.67
CA LEU A 59 -45.87 -7.88 20.90
C LEU A 59 -44.74 -6.97 21.41
N LEU A 60 -44.43 -6.96 22.70
CA LEU A 60 -43.38 -6.11 23.30
C LEU A 60 -41.99 -6.75 23.33
N TYR A 61 -41.93 -8.08 23.45
CA TYR A 61 -40.71 -8.85 23.78
C TYR A 61 -40.57 -10.14 22.97
N GLY A 62 -41.48 -10.41 22.03
CA GLY A 62 -41.37 -11.55 21.13
C GLY A 62 -40.34 -11.31 20.02
N PRO A 63 -39.94 -12.37 19.31
CA PRO A 63 -38.94 -12.32 18.23
C PRO A 63 -39.41 -11.61 16.94
N ASP A 64 -40.68 -11.21 16.90
CA ASP A 64 -41.25 -10.38 15.82
C ASP A 64 -41.75 -9.03 16.38
N SER A 65 -41.32 -8.68 17.59
CA SER A 65 -41.74 -7.44 18.24
C SER A 65 -41.16 -6.23 17.50
N PRO A 66 -41.96 -5.18 17.22
CA PRO A 66 -41.44 -3.91 16.74
C PRO A 66 -40.51 -3.22 17.76
N CYS A 67 -40.49 -3.67 19.01
CA CYS A 67 -39.63 -3.19 20.07
C CYS A 67 -38.36 -4.03 20.26
N GLU A 68 -38.23 -5.17 19.56
CA GLU A 68 -37.00 -5.96 19.59
C GLU A 68 -35.90 -5.20 18.85
N VAL A 69 -34.77 -4.99 19.54
CA VAL A 69 -33.57 -4.51 18.88
C VAL A 69 -32.89 -5.70 18.21
N PRO A 70 -32.70 -5.70 16.87
CA PRO A 70 -32.04 -6.79 16.19
C PRO A 70 -30.62 -7.00 16.74
N GLU A 71 -30.26 -8.27 16.99
CA GLU A 71 -28.87 -8.61 17.29
C GLU A 71 -27.95 -8.23 16.12
N GLY A 72 -26.83 -7.59 16.42
CA GLY A 72 -25.84 -7.23 15.42
C GLY A 72 -24.87 -6.14 15.85
N ARG A 73 -24.04 -5.71 14.89
CA ARG A 73 -23.14 -4.55 15.02
C ARG A 73 -23.96 -3.28 15.26
N VAL A 74 -23.47 -2.37 16.08
CA VAL A 74 -24.21 -1.13 16.43
C VAL A 74 -24.62 -0.31 15.22
N VAL A 75 -23.82 -0.31 14.15
CA VAL A 75 -24.14 0.39 12.88
C VAL A 75 -25.47 -0.03 12.26
N ASN A 76 -25.99 -1.22 12.59
CA ASN A 76 -27.27 -1.71 12.08
C ASN A 76 -28.44 -1.46 13.05
N SER A 77 -28.17 -1.08 14.30
CA SER A 77 -29.16 -0.93 15.36
C SER A 77 -29.10 0.42 16.07
N GLU A 78 -28.22 1.33 15.65
CA GLU A 78 -28.04 2.66 16.28
C GLU A 78 -29.33 3.48 16.32
N THR A 79 -30.23 3.31 15.34
CA THR A 79 -31.52 4.02 15.29
C THR A 79 -32.49 3.65 16.42
N PHE A 80 -32.23 2.56 17.15
CA PHE A 80 -33.07 2.12 18.27
C PHE A 80 -32.67 2.78 19.61
N PHE A 81 -31.54 3.48 19.66
CA PHE A 81 -30.96 3.97 20.89
C PHE A 81 -30.84 5.50 20.89
N ASP A 82 -30.79 6.11 22.08
CA ASP A 82 -30.44 7.52 22.21
C ASP A 82 -28.93 7.74 22.02
N THR A 83 -28.54 8.98 21.76
CA THR A 83 -27.15 9.35 21.46
C THR A 83 -26.13 8.90 22.51
N ASN A 84 -26.48 8.93 23.81
CA ASN A 84 -25.53 8.53 24.85
C ASN A 84 -25.30 7.02 24.83
N THR A 85 -26.39 6.25 24.71
CA THR A 85 -26.32 4.79 24.57
C THR A 85 -25.54 4.38 23.32
N ILE A 86 -25.78 5.05 22.18
CA ILE A 86 -25.02 4.82 20.94
C ILE A 86 -23.51 5.00 21.17
N ASN A 87 -23.10 6.08 21.85
CA ASN A 87 -21.70 6.35 22.11
C ASN A 87 -21.04 5.29 23.00
N GLU A 88 -21.74 4.81 24.03
CA GLU A 88 -21.24 3.74 24.90
C GLU A 88 -21.10 2.41 24.15
N ILE A 89 -22.09 2.02 23.35
CA ILE A 89 -22.03 0.78 22.56
C ILE A 89 -20.88 0.87 21.54
N TRP A 90 -20.74 1.99 20.82
CA TRP A 90 -19.60 2.20 19.92
C TRP A 90 -18.25 2.09 20.65
N LYS A 91 -18.16 2.58 21.89
CA LYS A 91 -16.94 2.45 22.69
C LYS A 91 -16.63 0.99 22.99
N LEU A 92 -17.61 0.21 23.45
CA LEU A 92 -17.46 -1.22 23.74
C LEU A 92 -17.08 -2.01 22.48
N GLU A 93 -17.73 -1.73 21.35
CA GLU A 93 -17.42 -2.41 20.08
C GLU A 93 -15.99 -2.09 19.60
N ASN A 94 -15.54 -0.85 19.78
CA ASN A 94 -14.15 -0.47 19.51
C ASN A 94 -13.14 -1.18 20.43
N GLU A 95 -13.49 -1.45 21.69
CA GLU A 95 -12.64 -2.22 22.60
C GLU A 95 -12.50 -3.68 22.15
N ILE A 96 -13.58 -4.29 21.68
CA ILE A 96 -13.57 -5.63 21.07
C ILE A 96 -12.70 -5.63 19.81
N ASP A 97 -12.92 -4.69 18.88
CA ASP A 97 -12.15 -4.59 17.63
C ASP A 97 -10.65 -4.40 17.93
N ARG A 98 -10.28 -3.58 18.92
CA ARG A 98 -8.89 -3.40 19.37
C ARG A 98 -8.31 -4.68 19.98
N ALA A 99 -9.07 -5.41 20.78
CA ALA A 99 -8.63 -6.69 21.33
C ALA A 99 -8.35 -7.70 20.22
N ILE A 100 -9.21 -7.76 19.20
CA ILE A 100 -9.02 -8.60 18.01
C ILE A 100 -7.75 -8.20 17.25
N ILE A 101 -7.56 -6.90 16.97
CA ILE A 101 -6.39 -6.37 16.24
C ILE A 101 -5.09 -6.65 16.99
N ASN A 102 -5.09 -6.46 18.31
CA ASN A 102 -3.92 -6.61 19.16
C ASN A 102 -3.69 -8.04 19.66
N SER A 103 -4.55 -8.98 19.27
CA SER A 103 -4.41 -10.39 19.66
C SER A 103 -3.04 -10.92 19.21
N PRO A 104 -2.28 -11.56 20.12
CA PRO A 104 -0.96 -12.13 19.81
C PRO A 104 -1.10 -13.31 18.83
N GLU A 105 -2.18 -14.07 18.95
CA GLU A 105 -2.54 -15.10 17.98
C GLU A 105 -3.41 -14.51 16.87
N PRO A 106 -3.17 -14.86 15.59
CA PRO A 106 -4.06 -14.47 14.51
C PRO A 106 -5.44 -15.08 14.74
N ILE A 107 -6.43 -14.25 15.05
CA ILE A 107 -7.82 -14.70 15.07
C ILE A 107 -8.21 -14.98 13.62
N PRO A 108 -8.59 -16.21 13.25
CA PRO A 108 -8.96 -16.55 11.89
C PRO A 108 -10.36 -15.99 11.57
N CYS A 109 -10.46 -14.67 11.46
CA CYS A 109 -11.66 -13.98 11.03
C CYS A 109 -11.53 -13.63 9.54
N ALA A 110 -12.53 -14.03 8.75
CA ALA A 110 -12.69 -13.54 7.39
C ALA A 110 -13.85 -12.54 7.37
N LEU A 111 -13.64 -11.39 6.72
CA LEU A 111 -14.73 -10.49 6.38
C LEU A 111 -15.58 -11.18 5.31
N THR A 112 -16.63 -11.87 5.75
CA THR A 112 -17.55 -12.58 4.88
C THR A 112 -18.89 -11.88 4.84
N LEU A 113 -19.50 -11.84 3.65
CA LEU A 113 -20.89 -11.40 3.52
C LEU A 113 -21.82 -12.59 3.83
N VAL A 114 -22.52 -12.53 4.96
CA VAL A 114 -23.55 -13.53 5.32
C VAL A 114 -24.91 -13.14 4.77
N ASP A 115 -25.75 -14.14 4.47
CA ASP A 115 -27.14 -13.89 4.09
C ASP A 115 -27.96 -13.48 5.32
N ARG A 116 -28.92 -12.58 5.12
CA ARG A 116 -29.93 -12.29 6.14
C ARG A 116 -30.81 -13.52 6.33
N LYS A 117 -31.30 -13.75 7.57
CA LYS A 117 -32.28 -14.82 7.89
C LYS A 117 -33.48 -14.77 6.93
N THR A 118 -34.00 -13.57 6.70
CA THR A 118 -35.07 -13.31 5.73
C THR A 118 -34.54 -12.43 4.59
N PRO A 119 -34.37 -12.99 3.38
CA PRO A 119 -33.92 -12.22 2.24
C PRO A 119 -34.97 -11.22 1.74
N VAL A 120 -34.51 -10.07 1.26
CA VAL A 120 -35.40 -9.04 0.68
C VAL A 120 -35.54 -9.26 -0.83
N THR A 121 -36.79 -9.30 -1.32
CA THR A 121 -37.07 -9.28 -2.76
C THR A 121 -37.02 -7.85 -3.27
N SER A 122 -36.06 -7.56 -4.15
CA SER A 122 -35.91 -6.24 -4.77
C SER A 122 -37.12 -5.86 -5.62
N ARG A 123 -37.37 -4.55 -5.74
CA ARG A 123 -38.38 -3.97 -6.62
C ARG A 123 -37.72 -3.02 -7.62
N ILE A 124 -38.33 -2.87 -8.79
CA ILE A 124 -37.93 -1.85 -9.76
C ILE A 124 -38.18 -0.47 -9.13
N LEU A 125 -37.15 0.35 -8.99
CA LEU A 125 -37.33 1.73 -8.53
C LEU A 125 -37.75 2.58 -9.72
N VAL A 126 -39.00 3.04 -9.74
CA VAL A 126 -39.54 3.80 -10.88
C VAL A 126 -38.79 5.13 -10.98
N ARG A 127 -38.10 5.34 -12.10
CA ARG A 127 -37.17 6.48 -12.32
C ARG A 127 -36.06 6.58 -11.25
N GLY A 128 -35.71 5.47 -10.61
CA GLY A 128 -34.68 5.41 -9.58
C GLY A 128 -35.10 5.94 -8.21
N ASN A 129 -36.38 6.28 -8.00
CA ASN A 129 -36.86 6.79 -6.71
C ASN A 129 -37.11 5.64 -5.71
N PRO A 130 -36.37 5.55 -4.58
CA PRO A 130 -36.58 4.52 -3.56
C PRO A 130 -37.97 4.55 -2.90
N LEU A 131 -38.63 5.71 -2.89
CA LEU A 131 -39.97 5.90 -2.33
C LEU A 131 -41.09 5.52 -3.29
N ASN A 132 -40.78 5.23 -4.57
CA ASN A 132 -41.76 4.79 -5.57
C ASN A 132 -41.41 3.40 -6.11
N PRO A 133 -41.64 2.35 -5.30
CA PRO A 133 -41.33 0.98 -5.69
C PRO A 133 -42.35 0.45 -6.71
N GLY A 134 -41.85 -0.06 -7.83
CA GLY A 134 -42.61 -0.73 -8.87
C GLY A 134 -42.68 -2.25 -8.68
N ALA A 135 -42.71 -2.98 -9.79
CA ALA A 135 -42.85 -4.44 -9.78
C ALA A 135 -41.70 -5.14 -9.03
N GLN A 136 -42.03 -6.26 -8.37
CA GLN A 136 -41.02 -7.13 -7.76
C GLN A 136 -40.16 -7.77 -8.85
N VAL A 137 -38.86 -7.85 -8.57
CA VAL A 137 -37.89 -8.53 -9.40
C VAL A 137 -37.42 -9.75 -8.62
N PRO A 138 -37.86 -10.96 -8.99
CA PRO A 138 -37.32 -12.16 -8.37
C PRO A 138 -35.83 -12.27 -8.68
N ARG A 139 -35.09 -12.87 -7.76
CA ARG A 139 -33.66 -13.12 -7.89
C ARG A 139 -33.48 -14.32 -8.81
N GLN A 140 -32.86 -14.14 -9.96
CA GLN A 140 -32.68 -15.18 -10.97
C GLN A 140 -31.62 -14.74 -11.98
N THR A 141 -31.07 -15.69 -12.73
CA THR A 141 -30.14 -15.43 -13.84
C THR A 141 -30.79 -14.54 -14.90
N LEU A 142 -30.03 -13.65 -15.55
CA LEU A 142 -30.53 -12.80 -16.63
C LEU A 142 -31.22 -13.62 -17.72
N SER A 143 -32.43 -13.21 -18.12
CA SER A 143 -33.24 -13.94 -19.11
C SER A 143 -32.54 -14.12 -20.46
N VAL A 144 -31.73 -13.15 -20.88
CA VAL A 144 -30.98 -13.21 -22.14
C VAL A 144 -29.85 -14.23 -22.13
N LEU A 145 -29.38 -14.65 -20.94
CA LEU A 145 -28.28 -15.60 -20.77
C LEU A 145 -28.75 -16.97 -20.29
N ALA A 146 -30.01 -17.10 -19.88
CA ALA A 146 -30.54 -18.30 -19.29
C ALA A 146 -31.35 -19.11 -20.32
N PRO A 147 -31.32 -20.45 -20.24
CA PRO A 147 -32.21 -21.29 -21.03
C PRO A 147 -33.69 -21.01 -20.72
N ALA A 148 -34.57 -21.40 -21.65
CA ALA A 148 -36.01 -21.29 -21.46
C ALA A 148 -36.46 -22.01 -20.18
N GLY A 149 -37.36 -21.39 -19.41
CA GLY A 149 -37.87 -21.96 -18.15
C GLY A 149 -37.03 -21.69 -16.90
N ARG A 150 -36.14 -20.67 -16.93
CA ARG A 150 -35.38 -20.22 -15.75
C ARG A 150 -36.29 -20.04 -14.53
N GLN A 151 -35.80 -20.47 -13.36
CA GLN A 151 -36.53 -20.35 -12.10
C GLN A 151 -35.88 -19.30 -11.19
N PRO A 152 -36.67 -18.65 -10.32
CA PRO A 152 -36.14 -17.87 -9.21
C PRO A 152 -35.21 -18.68 -8.32
N PHE A 153 -34.16 -18.03 -7.84
CA PHE A 153 -33.25 -18.54 -6.82
C PHE A 153 -33.98 -18.71 -5.48
N ALA A 154 -33.81 -19.88 -4.88
CA ALA A 154 -34.57 -20.31 -3.71
C ALA A 154 -33.78 -20.18 -2.40
N VAL A 155 -32.45 -20.19 -2.44
CA VAL A 155 -31.60 -20.35 -1.25
C VAL A 155 -30.95 -19.02 -0.85
N GLY A 156 -31.20 -18.59 0.39
CA GLY A 156 -30.56 -17.42 0.97
C GLY A 156 -30.76 -16.19 0.09
N SER A 157 -29.70 -15.44 -0.21
CA SER A 157 -29.73 -14.28 -1.13
C SER A 157 -29.77 -14.64 -2.63
N GLY A 158 -29.61 -15.91 -2.99
CA GLY A 158 -29.41 -16.37 -4.37
C GLY A 158 -27.99 -16.15 -4.91
N ARG A 159 -27.05 -15.60 -4.12
CA ARG A 159 -25.66 -15.36 -4.55
C ARG A 159 -24.91 -16.65 -4.89
N LEU A 160 -25.11 -17.71 -4.11
CA LEU A 160 -24.50 -19.02 -4.39
C LEU A 160 -25.06 -19.63 -5.68
N GLU A 161 -26.37 -19.52 -5.90
CA GLU A 161 -27.02 -20.01 -7.12
C GLU A 161 -26.55 -19.22 -8.36
N LEU A 162 -26.42 -17.90 -8.24
CA LEU A 162 -25.82 -17.07 -9.28
C LEU A 162 -24.37 -17.47 -9.57
N ALA A 163 -23.55 -17.68 -8.54
CA ALA A 163 -22.17 -18.12 -8.71
C ALA A 163 -22.09 -19.47 -9.44
N ARG A 164 -22.93 -20.44 -9.06
CA ARG A 164 -23.04 -21.74 -9.73
C ARG A 164 -23.52 -21.62 -11.17
N SER A 165 -24.44 -20.71 -11.46
CA SER A 165 -24.90 -20.44 -12.83
C SER A 165 -23.78 -19.84 -13.69
N ILE A 166 -22.97 -18.94 -13.13
CA ILE A 166 -21.81 -18.36 -13.82
C ILE A 166 -20.74 -19.43 -14.07
N SER A 167 -20.40 -20.24 -13.06
CA SER A 167 -19.38 -21.30 -13.16
C SER A 167 -19.93 -22.64 -13.65
N SER A 168 -21.11 -22.66 -14.28
CA SER A 168 -21.71 -23.90 -14.79
C SER A 168 -20.89 -24.45 -15.95
N PRO A 169 -20.67 -25.77 -16.06
CA PRO A 169 -20.11 -26.41 -17.25
C PRO A 169 -20.89 -26.09 -18.54
N ASP A 170 -22.20 -25.85 -18.42
CA ASP A 170 -23.07 -25.49 -19.55
C ASP A 170 -22.89 -24.04 -20.00
N ASN A 171 -22.15 -23.24 -19.23
CA ASN A 171 -21.75 -21.88 -19.60
C ASN A 171 -20.30 -21.87 -20.12
N PRO A 172 -20.09 -21.95 -21.46
CA PRO A 172 -18.74 -22.03 -22.03
C PRO A 172 -17.95 -20.73 -21.87
N LEU A 173 -18.62 -19.60 -21.61
CA LEU A 173 -17.98 -18.29 -21.58
C LEU A 173 -17.00 -18.19 -20.41
N THR A 174 -17.39 -18.63 -19.22
CA THR A 174 -16.57 -18.51 -18.00
C THR A 174 -15.23 -19.22 -18.15
N ALA A 175 -15.23 -20.45 -18.69
CA ALA A 175 -14.01 -21.21 -18.95
C ALA A 175 -13.14 -20.54 -20.02
N ARG A 176 -13.72 -20.05 -21.12
CA ARG A 176 -12.98 -19.33 -22.16
C ARG A 176 -12.33 -18.05 -21.61
N VAL A 177 -13.04 -17.27 -20.80
CA VAL A 177 -12.52 -16.03 -20.22
C VAL A 177 -11.33 -16.30 -19.30
N ILE A 178 -11.43 -17.28 -18.38
CA ILE A 178 -10.32 -17.56 -17.46
C ILE A 178 -9.12 -18.18 -18.18
N VAL A 179 -9.34 -19.08 -19.15
CA VAL A 179 -8.27 -19.63 -19.99
C VAL A 179 -7.54 -18.51 -20.73
N ASN A 180 -8.28 -17.58 -21.35
CA ASN A 180 -7.70 -16.45 -22.05
C ASN A 180 -6.88 -15.53 -21.14
N ARG A 181 -7.35 -15.29 -19.90
CA ARG A 181 -6.63 -14.49 -18.91
C ARG A 181 -5.34 -15.17 -18.47
N VAL A 182 -5.38 -16.46 -18.15
CA VAL A 182 -4.18 -17.23 -17.79
C VAL A 182 -3.21 -17.28 -18.96
N TRP A 183 -3.70 -17.47 -20.18
CA TRP A 183 -2.88 -17.39 -21.39
C TRP A 183 -2.20 -16.02 -21.52
N ALA A 184 -2.95 -14.93 -21.38
CA ALA A 184 -2.42 -13.58 -21.47
C ALA A 184 -1.31 -13.30 -20.45
N GLN A 185 -1.40 -13.87 -19.25
CA GLN A 185 -0.35 -13.74 -18.23
C GLN A 185 0.97 -14.41 -18.65
N HIS A 186 0.92 -15.50 -19.43
CA HIS A 186 2.13 -16.19 -19.90
C HIS A 186 2.72 -15.62 -21.19
N PHE A 187 1.85 -15.15 -22.10
CA PHE A 187 2.26 -14.72 -23.44
C PHE A 187 2.19 -13.20 -23.65
N GLY A 188 1.83 -12.43 -22.63
CA GLY A 188 1.61 -10.97 -22.68
C GLY A 188 0.28 -10.55 -23.32
N ASN A 189 -0.23 -11.34 -24.27
CA ASN A 189 -1.51 -11.13 -24.93
C ASN A 189 -2.38 -12.39 -24.91
N GLY A 190 -3.68 -12.20 -24.75
CA GLY A 190 -4.65 -13.31 -24.76
C GLY A 190 -4.87 -13.88 -26.17
N LEU A 191 -5.39 -15.09 -26.25
CA LEU A 191 -5.96 -15.63 -27.49
C LEU A 191 -7.08 -14.73 -28.02
N VAL A 192 -7.83 -14.08 -27.15
CA VAL A 192 -8.70 -12.92 -27.45
C VAL A 192 -8.05 -11.69 -26.85
N ASN A 193 -7.86 -10.63 -27.65
CA ASN A 193 -7.14 -9.42 -27.24
C ASN A 193 -7.86 -8.65 -26.12
N THR A 194 -9.18 -8.76 -26.03
CA THR A 194 -10.04 -8.10 -25.06
C THR A 194 -10.37 -9.04 -23.87
N PRO A 195 -9.73 -8.91 -22.69
CA PRO A 195 -9.90 -9.88 -21.61
C PRO A 195 -11.25 -9.82 -20.88
N SER A 196 -12.10 -8.82 -21.20
CA SER A 196 -13.45 -8.66 -20.65
C SER A 196 -14.56 -8.67 -21.70
N ASP A 197 -14.23 -8.76 -22.99
CA ASP A 197 -15.23 -8.75 -24.06
C ASP A 197 -14.97 -9.90 -25.03
N PHE A 198 -15.93 -10.82 -25.07
CA PHE A 198 -16.00 -11.99 -25.96
C PHE A 198 -17.25 -11.93 -26.83
N GLY A 199 -17.89 -10.75 -26.91
CA GLY A 199 -19.08 -10.52 -27.69
C GLY A 199 -18.81 -10.53 -29.19
N THR A 200 -19.88 -10.43 -29.98
CA THR A 200 -19.81 -10.45 -31.45
C THR A 200 -19.13 -9.23 -32.07
N ARG A 201 -18.82 -8.21 -31.25
CA ARG A 201 -18.07 -7.00 -31.64
C ARG A 201 -16.59 -7.08 -31.28
N ALA A 202 -16.16 -8.11 -30.55
CA ALA A 202 -14.76 -8.36 -30.28
C ALA A 202 -14.10 -9.06 -31.47
N GLU A 203 -12.78 -8.90 -31.60
CA GLU A 203 -12.00 -9.66 -32.57
C GLU A 203 -12.09 -11.16 -32.28
N LEU A 204 -12.04 -11.96 -33.34
CA LEU A 204 -11.97 -13.41 -33.21
C LEU A 204 -10.70 -13.83 -32.46
N PRO A 205 -10.74 -14.93 -31.70
CA PRO A 205 -9.53 -15.49 -31.12
C PRO A 205 -8.50 -15.80 -32.20
N SER A 206 -7.20 -15.58 -31.93
CA SER A 206 -6.14 -15.97 -32.88
C SER A 206 -6.11 -17.47 -33.16
N HIS A 207 -6.44 -18.27 -32.14
CA HIS A 207 -6.49 -19.73 -32.22
C HIS A 207 -7.81 -20.23 -31.58
N PRO A 208 -8.95 -20.17 -32.31
CA PRO A 208 -10.26 -20.47 -31.73
C PRO A 208 -10.38 -21.93 -31.27
N ALA A 209 -9.88 -22.87 -32.09
CA ALA A 209 -9.89 -24.30 -31.74
C ALA A 209 -9.05 -24.60 -30.49
N LEU A 210 -7.92 -23.90 -30.31
CA LEU A 210 -7.07 -24.05 -29.11
C LEU A 210 -7.77 -23.51 -27.86
N LEU A 211 -8.39 -22.33 -27.97
CA LEU A 211 -9.16 -21.74 -26.86
C LEU A 211 -10.29 -22.68 -26.42
N ASP A 212 -11.03 -23.22 -27.38
CA ASP A 212 -12.14 -24.13 -27.12
C ASP A 212 -11.66 -25.45 -26.50
N TRP A 213 -10.57 -26.00 -27.03
CA TRP A 213 -9.96 -27.19 -26.47
C TRP A 213 -9.49 -26.96 -25.04
N LEU A 214 -8.73 -25.89 -24.77
CA LEU A 214 -8.27 -25.56 -23.43
C LEU A 214 -9.42 -25.31 -22.45
N ALA A 215 -10.47 -24.59 -22.88
CA ALA A 215 -11.64 -24.33 -22.05
C ALA A 215 -12.40 -25.62 -21.69
N SER A 216 -12.62 -26.50 -22.67
CA SER A 216 -13.26 -27.80 -22.44
C SER A 216 -12.44 -28.68 -21.49
N GLN A 217 -11.13 -28.80 -21.72
CA GLN A 217 -10.24 -29.57 -20.88
C GLN A 217 -10.11 -29.00 -19.47
N PHE A 218 -10.12 -27.66 -19.32
CA PHE A 218 -10.10 -27.01 -18.03
C PHE A 218 -11.31 -27.38 -17.16
N ILE A 219 -12.50 -27.45 -17.77
CA ILE A 219 -13.72 -27.93 -17.09
C ILE A 219 -13.58 -29.41 -16.71
N GLN A 220 -13.13 -30.27 -17.65
CA GLN A 220 -12.96 -31.71 -17.42
C GLN A 220 -11.94 -32.02 -16.31
N HIS A 221 -10.92 -31.18 -16.14
CA HIS A 221 -9.95 -31.27 -15.06
C HIS A 221 -10.35 -30.51 -13.79
N GLY A 222 -11.65 -30.28 -13.60
CA GLY A 222 -12.21 -29.73 -12.35
C GLY A 222 -11.82 -28.28 -12.10
N TRP A 223 -11.69 -27.47 -13.16
CA TRP A 223 -11.35 -26.04 -13.07
C TRP A 223 -10.00 -25.78 -12.39
N SER A 224 -9.07 -26.73 -12.47
CA SER A 224 -7.76 -26.66 -11.81
C SER A 224 -6.82 -25.68 -12.53
N LEU A 225 -6.61 -24.50 -11.94
CA LEU A 225 -5.62 -23.53 -12.45
C LEU A 225 -4.22 -24.17 -12.54
N LYS A 226 -3.84 -25.01 -11.58
CA LYS A 226 -2.55 -25.71 -11.58
C LYS A 226 -2.38 -26.62 -12.81
N TRP A 227 -3.44 -27.33 -13.20
CA TRP A 227 -3.42 -28.12 -14.44
C TRP A 227 -3.24 -27.23 -15.66
N LEU A 228 -4.00 -26.12 -15.75
CA LEU A 228 -3.95 -25.21 -16.89
C LEU A 228 -2.56 -24.57 -17.04
N HIS A 229 -2.01 -24.04 -15.94
CA HIS A 229 -0.64 -23.53 -15.90
C HIS A 229 0.35 -24.60 -16.38
N ARG A 230 0.32 -25.81 -15.82
CA ARG A 230 1.23 -26.89 -16.23
C ARG A 230 1.11 -27.21 -17.71
N LYS A 231 -0.11 -27.30 -18.26
CA LYS A 231 -0.33 -27.63 -19.67
C LYS A 231 0.26 -26.56 -20.60
N ILE A 232 0.12 -25.28 -20.24
CA ILE A 232 0.70 -24.16 -20.97
C ILE A 232 2.24 -24.17 -20.86
N LEU A 233 2.77 -24.23 -19.64
CA LEU A 233 4.21 -24.12 -19.38
C LEU A 233 5.04 -25.28 -19.97
N LEU A 234 4.44 -26.47 -20.10
CA LEU A 234 5.10 -27.64 -20.71
C LEU A 234 4.90 -27.74 -22.23
N SER A 235 4.20 -26.78 -22.85
CA SER A 235 4.01 -26.77 -24.30
C SER A 235 5.28 -26.36 -25.04
N ASP A 236 5.41 -26.78 -26.30
CA ASP A 236 6.52 -26.33 -27.15
C ASP A 236 6.45 -24.84 -27.43
N ILE A 237 5.23 -24.28 -27.52
CA ILE A 237 5.00 -22.86 -27.79
C ILE A 237 5.50 -21.97 -26.65
N TYR A 238 5.30 -22.36 -25.39
CA TYR A 238 5.81 -21.61 -24.24
C TYR A 238 7.34 -21.69 -24.12
N ARG A 239 7.93 -22.82 -24.52
CA ARG A 239 9.38 -23.08 -24.42
C ARG A 239 10.19 -22.52 -25.59
N GLN A 240 9.56 -21.78 -26.50
CA GLN A 240 10.27 -21.12 -27.61
C GLN A 240 11.19 -20.01 -27.10
N SER A 241 12.23 -19.71 -27.90
CA SER A 241 13.10 -18.56 -27.66
C SER A 241 12.45 -17.27 -28.16
N SER A 242 12.65 -16.16 -27.46
CA SER A 242 12.26 -14.82 -27.93
C SER A 242 13.12 -14.30 -29.09
N ALA A 243 14.27 -14.94 -29.35
CA ALA A 243 15.09 -14.64 -30.52
C ALA A 243 14.40 -15.10 -31.83
N GLY A 244 13.50 -16.08 -31.76
CA GLY A 244 12.86 -16.67 -32.94
C GLY A 244 13.81 -17.53 -33.79
N PRO A 245 13.40 -17.89 -35.02
CA PRO A 245 14.17 -18.77 -35.90
C PRO A 245 15.56 -18.21 -36.24
N THR A 246 16.56 -19.09 -36.28
CA THR A 246 17.94 -18.75 -36.70
C THR A 246 18.11 -18.68 -38.21
N VAL A 247 17.22 -19.31 -38.97
CA VAL A 247 17.22 -19.27 -40.45
C VAL A 247 16.61 -17.96 -40.92
N GLU A 248 17.41 -17.12 -41.57
CA GLU A 248 17.02 -15.75 -41.97
C GLU A 248 15.78 -15.72 -42.87
N ALA A 249 15.68 -16.62 -43.85
CA ALA A 249 14.50 -16.71 -44.71
C ALA A 249 13.20 -17.02 -43.93
N ALA A 250 13.29 -17.88 -42.90
CA ALA A 250 12.14 -18.20 -42.06
C ALA A 250 11.76 -17.02 -41.16
N ARG A 251 12.75 -16.33 -40.57
CA ARG A 251 12.52 -15.12 -39.77
C ARG A 251 11.89 -14.00 -40.61
N SER A 252 12.45 -13.71 -41.77
CA SER A 252 11.94 -12.68 -42.69
C SER A 252 10.49 -12.95 -43.09
N ARG A 253 10.14 -14.21 -43.41
CA ARG A 253 8.75 -14.61 -43.69
C ARG A 253 7.84 -14.43 -42.48
N ALA A 254 8.28 -14.83 -41.29
CA ALA A 254 7.47 -14.72 -40.08
C ALA A 254 7.16 -13.26 -39.74
N VAL A 255 8.17 -12.37 -39.83
CA VAL A 255 8.01 -10.93 -39.63
C VAL A 255 7.07 -10.32 -40.68
N SER A 256 7.13 -10.75 -41.95
CA SER A 256 6.24 -10.20 -42.99
C SER A 256 4.78 -10.66 -42.84
N VAL A 257 4.55 -11.88 -42.36
CA VAL A 257 3.20 -12.46 -42.23
C VAL A 257 2.54 -12.05 -40.92
N ASP A 258 3.30 -12.00 -39.83
CA ASP A 258 2.81 -11.78 -38.48
C ASP A 258 3.80 -10.92 -37.66
N PRO A 259 3.91 -9.63 -37.98
CA PRO A 259 4.85 -8.73 -37.31
C PRO A 259 4.57 -8.60 -35.80
N ASP A 260 3.30 -8.69 -35.39
CA ASP A 260 2.85 -8.59 -34.00
C ASP A 260 3.01 -9.90 -33.22
N ASN A 261 3.51 -10.96 -33.86
CA ASN A 261 3.68 -12.29 -33.28
C ASN A 261 2.38 -12.86 -32.67
N ARG A 262 1.25 -12.60 -33.33
CA ARG A 262 -0.09 -13.05 -32.94
C ARG A 262 -0.29 -14.55 -33.10
N LEU A 263 0.42 -15.15 -34.05
CA LEU A 263 0.49 -16.59 -34.35
C LEU A 263 1.61 -17.29 -33.57
N LEU A 264 2.35 -16.56 -32.73
CA LEU A 264 3.33 -17.10 -31.78
C LEU A 264 4.45 -17.91 -32.47
N TRP A 265 5.07 -17.33 -33.49
CA TRP A 265 6.23 -17.92 -34.17
C TRP A 265 7.53 -17.76 -33.36
N ARG A 266 7.49 -17.02 -32.26
CA ARG A 266 8.51 -16.92 -31.21
C ARG A 266 7.88 -16.62 -29.86
N MET A 267 8.66 -16.69 -28.77
CA MET A 267 8.20 -16.22 -27.46
C MET A 267 8.19 -14.68 -27.41
N ASN A 268 7.16 -14.09 -26.79
CA ASN A 268 7.10 -12.65 -26.56
C ASN A 268 7.95 -12.29 -25.35
N SER A 269 8.86 -11.33 -25.53
CA SER A 269 9.44 -10.63 -24.40
C SER A 269 8.35 -9.78 -23.75
N HIS A 270 8.17 -9.92 -22.44
CA HIS A 270 7.24 -9.08 -21.67
C HIS A 270 8.02 -8.34 -20.60
N ARG A 271 7.51 -7.16 -20.26
CA ARG A 271 8.02 -6.38 -19.14
C ARG A 271 7.48 -6.97 -17.85
N LEU A 272 8.36 -7.18 -16.87
CA LEU A 272 7.95 -7.58 -15.53
C LEU A 272 7.15 -6.46 -14.87
N GLY A 273 6.03 -6.81 -14.24
CA GLY A 273 5.33 -5.91 -13.32
C GLY A 273 6.20 -5.55 -12.12
N TYR A 274 5.83 -4.51 -11.38
CA TYR A 274 6.60 -4.09 -10.20
C TYR A 274 6.77 -5.22 -9.19
N GLU A 275 5.69 -5.97 -8.93
CA GLU A 275 5.66 -7.08 -8.00
C GLU A 275 6.65 -8.18 -8.41
N GLU A 276 6.64 -8.56 -9.69
CA GLU A 276 7.50 -9.59 -10.26
C GLU A 276 8.96 -9.16 -10.26
N PHE A 277 9.23 -7.93 -10.69
CA PHE A 277 10.56 -7.36 -10.69
C PHE A 277 11.15 -7.30 -9.27
N ARG A 278 10.38 -6.80 -8.31
CA ARG A 278 10.79 -6.70 -6.90
C ARG A 278 11.11 -8.07 -6.32
N ASP A 279 10.21 -9.03 -6.50
CA ASP A 279 10.40 -10.38 -5.99
C ASP A 279 11.58 -11.08 -6.70
N THR A 280 11.80 -10.80 -7.99
CA THR A 280 12.97 -11.29 -8.74
C THR A 280 14.27 -10.79 -8.15
N MET A 281 14.39 -9.50 -7.83
CA MET A 281 15.62 -8.97 -7.20
C MET A 281 15.94 -9.66 -5.87
N MET A 282 14.93 -9.98 -5.07
CA MET A 282 15.10 -10.69 -3.79
C MET A 282 15.40 -12.17 -4.02
N ALA A 283 14.79 -12.79 -5.02
CA ALA A 283 15.03 -14.18 -5.37
C ALA A 283 16.48 -14.39 -5.83
N VAL A 284 17.00 -13.54 -6.73
CA VAL A 284 18.37 -13.67 -7.26
C VAL A 284 19.44 -13.31 -6.23
N SER A 285 19.12 -12.44 -5.26
CA SER A 285 20.00 -12.14 -4.13
C SER A 285 19.86 -13.14 -2.96
N GLY A 286 18.97 -14.12 -3.08
CA GLY A 286 18.85 -15.24 -2.14
C GLY A 286 18.14 -14.91 -0.82
N ASP A 287 17.37 -13.82 -0.77
CA ASP A 287 16.75 -13.38 0.49
C ASP A 287 15.23 -13.21 0.44
N LEU A 288 14.58 -13.58 -0.67
CA LEU A 288 13.13 -13.65 -0.77
C LEU A 288 12.56 -14.63 0.27
N ASP A 289 11.64 -14.16 1.11
CA ASP A 289 10.86 -14.99 2.01
C ASP A 289 9.63 -15.57 1.27
N PRO A 290 9.57 -16.90 1.04
CA PRO A 290 8.50 -17.54 0.29
C PRO A 290 7.29 -17.93 1.16
N ALA A 291 7.27 -17.58 2.46
CA ALA A 291 6.21 -17.97 3.37
C ALA A 291 4.81 -17.57 2.87
N ILE A 292 3.87 -18.52 2.95
CA ILE A 292 2.49 -18.33 2.50
C ILE A 292 1.59 -17.95 3.69
N GLY A 293 0.70 -16.97 3.47
CA GLY A 293 -0.24 -16.49 4.48
C GLY A 293 0.33 -15.33 5.30
N GLY A 294 -0.14 -15.13 6.54
CA GLY A 294 0.39 -14.12 7.47
C GLY A 294 -0.11 -12.68 7.25
N ARG A 295 0.30 -11.79 8.15
CA ARG A 295 -0.06 -10.36 8.09
C ARG A 295 0.64 -9.67 6.92
N ALA A 296 -0.04 -8.68 6.34
CA ALA A 296 0.55 -7.82 5.31
C ALA A 296 1.70 -6.99 5.88
N VAL A 297 2.69 -6.65 5.04
CA VAL A 297 3.91 -5.93 5.41
C VAL A 297 4.06 -4.63 4.63
N GLU A 298 4.72 -3.64 5.23
CA GLU A 298 5.06 -2.38 4.57
C GLU A 298 6.25 -2.60 3.60
N LEU A 299 6.03 -2.46 2.29
CA LEU A 299 7.05 -2.77 1.28
C LEU A 299 7.99 -1.61 0.94
N PHE A 300 7.55 -0.38 1.17
CA PHE A 300 8.15 0.82 0.56
C PHE A 300 8.98 1.66 1.53
N ARG A 301 9.23 1.17 2.75
CA ARG A 301 10.03 1.85 3.76
C ARG A 301 11.23 0.99 4.16
N PRO A 302 12.43 1.57 4.30
CA PRO A 302 13.56 0.88 4.92
C PRO A 302 13.28 0.53 6.39
N PRO A 303 13.74 -0.64 6.87
CA PRO A 303 14.35 -1.72 6.10
C PRO A 303 13.31 -2.39 5.18
N PHE A 304 13.66 -2.58 3.90
CA PHE A 304 12.72 -3.13 2.92
C PHE A 304 12.38 -4.59 3.25
N ALA A 305 11.08 -4.88 3.41
CA ALA A 305 10.62 -6.22 3.77
C ALA A 305 11.03 -7.26 2.72
N LYS A 306 11.50 -8.43 3.15
CA LYS A 306 11.94 -9.52 2.26
C LYS A 306 10.81 -10.42 1.75
N ARG A 307 9.59 -10.17 2.21
CA ARG A 307 8.40 -10.95 1.85
C ARG A 307 8.00 -10.67 0.40
N ARG A 308 7.41 -11.68 -0.25
CA ARG A 308 6.80 -11.53 -1.58
C ARG A 308 5.88 -10.31 -1.64
N ALA A 309 5.92 -9.58 -2.75
CA ALA A 309 5.13 -8.39 -3.00
C ALA A 309 3.62 -8.64 -2.88
N LEU A 310 3.18 -9.89 -3.11
CA LEU A 310 1.81 -10.37 -2.87
C LEU A 310 1.29 -10.06 -1.45
N TYR A 311 2.18 -10.05 -0.46
CA TYR A 311 1.85 -9.77 0.94
C TYR A 311 2.10 -8.30 1.32
N GLY A 312 2.30 -7.43 0.35
CA GLY A 312 2.41 -6.00 0.55
C GLY A 312 1.09 -5.38 1.01
N LYS A 313 1.16 -4.52 2.01
CA LYS A 313 0.02 -3.70 2.41
C LYS A 313 -0.22 -2.62 1.35
N VAL A 314 -1.44 -2.57 0.84
CA VAL A 314 -1.90 -1.54 -0.09
C VAL A 314 -3.00 -0.74 0.59
N ASP A 315 -2.73 0.54 0.83
CA ASP A 315 -3.75 1.50 1.21
C ASP A 315 -4.46 1.98 -0.07
N ARG A 316 -5.76 1.71 -0.19
CA ARG A 316 -6.54 2.07 -1.38
C ARG A 316 -6.68 3.60 -1.54
N GLN A 317 -6.70 4.34 -0.43
CA GLN A 317 -6.77 5.80 -0.46
C GLN A 317 -5.41 6.43 -0.78
N PHE A 318 -4.32 5.81 -0.29
CA PHE A 318 -2.97 6.34 -0.42
C PHE A 318 -2.02 5.35 -1.12
N VAL A 319 -2.29 5.07 -2.40
CA VAL A 319 -1.44 4.18 -3.19
C VAL A 319 0.00 4.74 -3.31
N PRO A 320 1.02 3.98 -2.88
CA PRO A 320 2.42 4.39 -2.98
C PRO A 320 2.82 4.90 -4.37
N GLY A 321 3.61 5.98 -4.41
CA GLY A 321 4.06 6.60 -5.67
C GLY A 321 4.83 5.63 -6.57
N VAL A 322 5.62 4.73 -5.96
CA VAL A 322 6.36 3.69 -6.69
C VAL A 322 5.42 2.76 -7.45
N LEU A 323 4.32 2.30 -6.84
CA LEU A 323 3.34 1.45 -7.53
C LEU A 323 2.69 2.18 -8.71
N ARG A 324 2.33 3.46 -8.52
CA ARG A 324 1.76 4.28 -9.60
C ARG A 324 2.74 4.48 -10.77
N MET A 325 4.03 4.65 -10.48
CA MET A 325 5.07 4.80 -11.49
C MET A 325 5.28 3.54 -12.34
N PHE A 326 4.97 2.35 -11.82
CA PHE A 326 5.11 1.07 -12.50
C PHE A 326 3.74 0.45 -12.87
N ASP A 327 2.78 1.29 -13.25
CA ASP A 327 1.49 0.87 -13.82
C ASP A 327 0.70 -0.14 -12.97
N PHE A 328 0.82 -0.05 -11.64
CA PHE A 328 0.06 -0.91 -10.73
C PHE A 328 -1.45 -0.77 -10.97
N ALA A 329 -2.18 -1.89 -10.87
CA ALA A 329 -3.62 -1.90 -11.06
C ALA A 329 -4.31 -1.04 -9.98
N ASN A 330 -5.13 -0.08 -10.42
CA ASN A 330 -5.91 0.74 -9.49
C ASN A 330 -6.85 -0.18 -8.67
N PRO A 331 -6.78 -0.16 -7.33
CA PRO A 331 -7.56 -1.07 -6.48
C PRO A 331 -9.06 -0.73 -6.43
N ASP A 332 -9.47 0.45 -6.90
CA ASP A 332 -10.85 0.92 -6.88
C ASP A 332 -11.58 0.70 -8.22
N LEU A 333 -10.85 0.28 -9.26
CA LEU A 333 -11.38 0.13 -10.62
C LEU A 333 -11.26 -1.31 -11.11
N HIS A 334 -12.15 -1.69 -12.03
CA HIS A 334 -11.98 -2.91 -12.80
C HIS A 334 -10.86 -2.73 -13.83
N ILE A 335 -9.76 -3.46 -13.65
CA ILE A 335 -8.57 -3.41 -14.53
C ILE A 335 -8.35 -4.79 -15.14
N PRO A 336 -8.92 -5.09 -16.33
CA PRO A 336 -8.78 -6.40 -16.97
C PRO A 336 -7.42 -6.62 -17.66
N LYS A 337 -6.71 -5.54 -17.97
CA LYS A 337 -5.34 -5.51 -18.48
C LYS A 337 -4.66 -4.26 -17.91
N ARG A 338 -3.42 -4.39 -17.43
CA ARG A 338 -2.62 -3.23 -17.01
C ARG A 338 -2.06 -2.52 -18.24
N ASN A 339 -1.97 -1.20 -18.17
CA ASN A 339 -1.21 -0.45 -19.17
C ASN A 339 0.28 -0.67 -18.90
N GLU A 340 1.11 -0.52 -19.93
CA GLU A 340 2.56 -0.55 -19.78
C GLU A 340 3.11 0.77 -20.29
N THR A 341 3.69 1.56 -19.39
CA THR A 341 4.32 2.83 -19.74
C THR A 341 5.82 2.75 -19.52
N THR A 342 6.57 3.36 -20.45
CA THR A 342 8.02 3.54 -20.32
C THR A 342 8.28 5.02 -20.09
N VAL A 343 8.59 5.39 -18.86
CA VAL A 343 8.81 6.79 -18.46
C VAL A 343 10.19 6.98 -17.83
N PRO A 344 10.85 8.14 -18.00
CA PRO A 344 12.20 8.38 -17.47
C PRO A 344 12.34 8.15 -15.96
N GLN A 345 11.28 8.38 -15.18
CA GLN A 345 11.27 8.17 -13.74
C GLN A 345 11.53 6.70 -13.36
N GLN A 346 11.08 5.75 -14.17
CA GLN A 346 11.37 4.33 -13.95
C GLN A 346 12.86 4.05 -14.13
N ALA A 347 13.51 4.62 -15.15
CA ALA A 347 14.97 4.50 -15.34
C ALA A 347 15.74 5.11 -14.15
N LEU A 348 15.33 6.30 -13.70
CA LEU A 348 15.92 6.95 -12.52
C LEU A 348 15.72 6.14 -11.22
N PHE A 349 14.61 5.41 -11.11
CA PHE A 349 14.39 4.48 -10.00
C PHE A 349 15.42 3.35 -10.00
N PHE A 350 15.70 2.72 -11.15
CA PHE A 350 16.71 1.67 -11.22
C PHE A 350 18.13 2.17 -10.91
N LEU A 351 18.44 3.42 -11.27
CA LEU A 351 19.76 4.00 -11.02
C LEU A 351 19.97 4.39 -9.56
N ASN A 352 18.94 4.90 -8.87
CA ASN A 352 19.13 5.64 -7.61
C ASN A 352 18.31 5.13 -6.42
N HIS A 353 17.28 4.30 -6.63
CA HIS A 353 16.38 3.96 -5.55
C HIS A 353 17.08 3.07 -4.50
N PRO A 354 16.95 3.37 -3.19
CA PRO A 354 17.65 2.62 -2.13
C PRO A 354 17.41 1.11 -2.17
N LEU A 355 16.18 0.68 -2.50
CA LEU A 355 15.87 -0.74 -2.70
C LEU A 355 16.81 -1.39 -3.71
N VAL A 356 17.00 -0.77 -4.89
CA VAL A 356 17.79 -1.35 -5.98
C VAL A 356 19.26 -1.40 -5.57
N LEU A 357 19.78 -0.33 -4.95
CA LEU A 357 21.15 -0.30 -4.43
C LEU A 357 21.40 -1.39 -3.38
N ASP A 358 20.46 -1.58 -2.45
CA ASP A 358 20.54 -2.62 -1.43
C ASP A 358 20.52 -4.02 -2.06
N ARG A 359 19.70 -4.24 -3.10
CA ARG A 359 19.65 -5.51 -3.84
C ARG A 359 20.93 -5.76 -4.63
N SER A 360 21.49 -4.73 -5.27
CA SER A 360 22.77 -4.85 -5.98
C SER A 360 23.91 -5.24 -5.05
N ARG A 361 23.98 -4.67 -3.83
CA ARG A 361 24.98 -5.07 -2.82
C ARG A 361 24.77 -6.50 -2.33
N ALA A 362 23.52 -6.90 -2.08
CA ALA A 362 23.20 -8.26 -1.67
C ALA A 362 23.59 -9.28 -2.74
N LEU A 363 23.28 -9.01 -4.01
CA LEU A 363 23.66 -9.84 -5.15
C LEU A 363 25.19 -9.92 -5.32
N ALA A 364 25.90 -8.80 -5.20
CA ALA A 364 27.36 -8.77 -5.25
C ALA A 364 27.97 -9.61 -4.11
N THR A 365 27.37 -9.58 -2.93
CA THR A 365 27.78 -10.42 -1.78
C THR A 365 27.50 -11.90 -2.06
N ALA A 366 26.35 -12.23 -2.64
CA ALA A 366 25.97 -13.59 -3.03
C ALA A 366 26.91 -14.22 -4.06
N SER A 367 27.63 -13.40 -4.85
CA SER A 367 28.67 -13.90 -5.77
C SER A 367 29.92 -14.46 -5.08
N GLY A 368 30.06 -14.31 -3.76
CA GLY A 368 31.17 -14.84 -2.98
C GLY A 368 32.50 -14.11 -3.19
N SER A 369 33.61 -14.76 -2.83
CA SER A 369 34.98 -14.18 -2.83
C SER A 369 35.95 -14.91 -3.77
N GLY A 370 35.45 -15.64 -4.77
CA GLY A 370 36.27 -16.35 -5.75
C GLY A 370 36.94 -15.44 -6.81
N PRO A 371 37.63 -16.02 -7.80
CA PRO A 371 38.22 -15.27 -8.91
C PRO A 371 37.20 -14.35 -9.58
N PRO A 372 37.58 -13.12 -10.02
CA PRO A 372 36.65 -12.16 -10.61
C PRO A 372 35.82 -12.72 -11.77
N MET A 373 36.44 -13.54 -12.64
CA MET A 373 35.77 -14.18 -13.76
C MET A 373 34.65 -15.13 -13.33
N ASP A 374 34.89 -15.97 -12.32
CA ASP A 374 33.88 -16.90 -11.80
C ASP A 374 32.71 -16.16 -11.14
N ARG A 375 33.02 -15.04 -10.48
CA ARG A 375 32.01 -14.17 -9.87
C ARG A 375 31.14 -13.51 -10.94
N VAL A 376 31.75 -12.98 -12.01
CA VAL A 376 31.02 -12.43 -13.17
C VAL A 376 30.12 -13.52 -13.78
N ALA A 377 30.65 -14.71 -14.03
CA ALA A 377 29.87 -15.82 -14.58
C ALA A 377 28.69 -16.23 -13.65
N LEU A 378 28.88 -16.22 -12.34
CA LEU A 378 27.80 -16.46 -11.39
C LEU A 378 26.74 -15.33 -11.43
N LEU A 379 27.14 -14.07 -11.48
CA LEU A 379 26.21 -12.93 -11.59
C LEU A 379 25.35 -13.01 -12.86
N PHE A 380 25.93 -13.41 -13.99
CA PHE A 380 25.20 -13.66 -15.23
C PHE A 380 24.21 -14.81 -15.11
N ARG A 381 24.60 -15.93 -14.49
CA ARG A 381 23.68 -17.05 -14.23
C ARG A 381 22.53 -16.69 -13.30
N LEU A 382 22.79 -15.90 -12.25
CA LEU A 382 21.76 -15.47 -11.31
C LEU A 382 20.81 -14.45 -11.95
N SER A 383 21.34 -13.48 -12.71
CA SER A 383 20.56 -12.34 -13.21
C SER A 383 19.93 -12.58 -14.57
N LEU A 384 20.66 -13.22 -15.49
CA LEU A 384 20.28 -13.42 -16.89
C LEU A 384 19.98 -14.89 -17.23
N GLN A 385 20.17 -15.81 -16.27
CA GLN A 385 19.90 -17.25 -16.43
C GLN A 385 20.62 -17.89 -17.62
N ARG A 386 21.79 -17.36 -17.99
CA ARG A 386 22.67 -17.89 -19.04
C ARG A 386 24.13 -17.70 -18.68
N GLN A 387 25.00 -18.35 -19.44
CA GLN A 387 26.44 -18.05 -19.38
C GLN A 387 26.73 -16.71 -20.07
N PRO A 388 27.71 -15.93 -19.57
CA PRO A 388 28.24 -14.80 -20.31
C PRO A 388 29.02 -15.26 -21.55
N THR A 389 29.14 -14.39 -22.54
CA THR A 389 30.12 -14.55 -23.63
C THR A 389 31.51 -14.08 -23.18
N ASP A 390 32.56 -14.44 -23.94
CA ASP A 390 33.92 -14.00 -23.64
C ASP A 390 34.06 -12.47 -23.66
N THR A 391 33.36 -11.80 -24.59
CA THR A 391 33.29 -10.33 -24.65
C THR A 391 32.64 -9.75 -23.40
N GLU A 392 31.52 -10.33 -22.95
CA GLU A 392 30.81 -9.86 -21.75
C GLU A 392 31.64 -10.06 -20.48
N ILE A 393 32.42 -11.14 -20.40
CA ILE A 393 33.39 -11.33 -19.31
C ILE A 393 34.43 -10.22 -19.34
N ALA A 394 35.04 -9.96 -20.50
CA ALA A 394 36.09 -8.95 -20.64
C ALA A 394 35.59 -7.55 -20.26
N GLU A 395 34.44 -7.13 -20.79
CA GLU A 395 33.83 -5.82 -20.49
C GLU A 395 33.46 -5.68 -19.02
N ALA A 396 32.90 -6.73 -18.40
CA ALA A 396 32.55 -6.70 -16.98
C ALA A 396 33.79 -6.58 -16.08
N LEU A 397 34.88 -7.26 -16.41
CA LEU A 397 36.13 -7.18 -15.66
C LEU A 397 36.78 -5.80 -15.81
N GLU A 398 36.76 -5.21 -17.01
CA GLU A 398 37.24 -3.85 -17.26
C GLU A 398 36.45 -2.82 -16.43
N LEU A 399 35.12 -2.92 -16.41
CA LEU A 399 34.25 -2.04 -15.62
C LEU A 399 34.57 -2.12 -14.12
N VAL A 400 34.75 -3.33 -13.59
CA VAL A 400 35.09 -3.55 -12.18
C VAL A 400 36.46 -2.96 -11.85
N ALA A 401 37.44 -3.13 -12.75
CA ALA A 401 38.78 -2.57 -12.58
C ALA A 401 38.77 -1.03 -12.59
N ALA A 402 38.06 -0.41 -13.55
CA ALA A 402 37.90 1.03 -13.64
C ALA A 402 37.22 1.62 -12.39
N SER A 403 36.24 0.91 -11.82
CA SER A 403 35.52 1.34 -10.62
C SER A 403 36.38 1.30 -9.34
N ALA A 404 37.47 0.53 -9.32
CA ALA A 404 38.38 0.48 -8.17
C ALA A 404 39.28 1.72 -8.06
N ASN A 405 39.47 2.45 -9.17
CA ASN A 405 40.23 3.70 -9.24
C ASN A 405 39.37 4.77 -9.94
N PRO A 406 38.35 5.34 -9.26
CA PRO A 406 37.56 6.40 -9.86
C PRO A 406 38.47 7.61 -10.09
N GLU A 407 38.78 7.91 -11.35
CA GLU A 407 39.34 9.20 -11.74
C GLU A 407 38.29 10.27 -11.40
N LEU A 408 38.45 10.87 -10.23
CA LEU A 408 37.60 11.99 -9.84
C LEU A 408 37.95 13.18 -10.74
N PRO A 409 36.94 13.90 -11.26
CA PRO A 409 37.22 15.14 -11.98
C PRO A 409 38.07 16.08 -11.12
N PRO A 410 39.02 16.82 -11.72
CA PRO A 410 39.87 17.73 -10.98
C PRO A 410 39.00 18.73 -10.21
N ALA A 411 39.35 18.97 -8.94
CA ALA A 411 38.64 19.94 -8.12
C ALA A 411 38.78 21.35 -8.76
N PRO A 412 37.70 22.13 -8.93
CA PRO A 412 37.82 23.51 -9.36
C PRO A 412 38.65 24.32 -8.35
N ALA A 413 39.32 25.38 -8.83
CA ALA A 413 40.29 26.16 -8.06
C ALA A 413 39.67 26.96 -6.90
N THR A 414 39.41 26.27 -5.78
CA THR A 414 39.36 26.56 -4.33
C THR A 414 39.27 27.99 -3.71
N ALA A 415 39.23 29.10 -4.44
CA ALA A 415 39.08 30.43 -3.83
C ALA A 415 37.61 30.84 -3.54
N ALA A 416 36.62 30.13 -4.07
CA ALA A 416 35.20 30.51 -3.99
C ALA A 416 34.37 29.78 -2.91
N ASP A 417 34.93 28.78 -2.21
CA ASP A 417 34.12 27.84 -1.42
C ASP A 417 33.91 28.23 0.04
N TRP A 418 34.70 29.18 0.56
CA TRP A 418 34.52 29.74 1.89
C TRP A 418 33.85 31.12 1.83
N GLN A 419 32.78 31.28 2.58
CA GLN A 419 32.07 32.53 2.77
C GLN A 419 32.17 32.95 4.24
N TYR A 420 32.48 34.22 4.46
CA TYR A 420 32.69 34.82 5.77
C TYR A 420 31.52 35.75 6.07
N GLY A 421 30.81 35.48 7.15
CA GLY A 421 29.53 36.13 7.42
C GLY A 421 29.16 36.10 8.88
N TYR A 422 27.90 36.43 9.13
CA TYR A 422 27.27 36.33 10.44
C TYR A 422 25.89 35.69 10.32
N GLY A 423 25.37 35.19 11.43
CA GLY A 423 24.03 34.63 11.53
C GLY A 423 23.70 34.18 12.95
N SER A 424 22.57 33.48 13.11
CA SER A 424 22.12 32.99 14.41
C SER A 424 22.01 31.47 14.43
N LEU A 425 22.26 30.83 15.57
CA LEU A 425 21.99 29.40 15.75
C LEU A 425 20.59 29.24 16.33
N ASP A 426 19.71 28.57 15.60
CA ASP A 426 18.41 28.14 16.12
C ASP A 426 18.60 26.90 17.01
N GLU A 427 18.37 27.08 18.31
CA GLU A 427 18.56 26.04 19.32
C GLU A 427 17.55 24.89 19.19
N LYS A 428 16.36 25.10 18.58
CA LYS A 428 15.38 24.03 18.35
C LYS A 428 15.76 23.15 17.17
N THR A 429 16.14 23.77 16.06
CA THR A 429 16.46 23.05 14.83
C THR A 429 17.94 22.66 14.74
N GLN A 430 18.76 23.13 15.68
CA GLN A 430 20.21 22.89 15.74
C GLN A 430 20.91 23.30 14.43
N ARG A 431 20.47 24.42 13.83
CA ARG A 431 20.91 24.92 12.52
C ARG A 431 21.20 26.40 12.54
N VAL A 432 22.12 26.83 11.68
CA VAL A 432 22.39 28.26 11.46
C VAL A 432 21.29 28.84 10.56
N THR A 433 20.68 29.94 10.99
CA THR A 433 19.64 30.68 10.26
C THR A 433 20.11 32.10 9.98
N GLY A 434 19.67 32.67 8.86
CA GLY A 434 19.92 34.07 8.53
C GLY A 434 21.38 34.42 8.14
N PHE A 435 22.14 33.47 7.57
CA PHE A 435 23.52 33.74 7.13
C PHE A 435 23.56 34.94 6.16
N THR A 436 24.36 35.94 6.51
CA THR A 436 24.63 37.12 5.68
C THR A 436 26.14 37.32 5.59
N ALA A 437 26.66 37.54 4.38
CA ALA A 437 28.09 37.78 4.20
C ALA A 437 28.50 39.13 4.83
N LEU A 438 29.69 39.18 5.44
CA LEU A 438 30.24 40.43 5.94
C LEU A 438 30.64 41.30 4.75
N PRO A 439 30.19 42.56 4.68
CA PRO A 439 30.28 43.34 3.45
C PRO A 439 31.65 44.00 3.23
N HIS A 440 32.53 44.01 4.24
CA HIS A 440 33.79 44.73 4.17
C HIS A 440 34.99 43.84 4.53
N PHE A 441 35.99 43.81 3.65
CA PHE A 441 37.31 43.23 3.93
C PHE A 441 38.35 44.35 3.97
N ASN A 442 39.06 44.47 5.09
CA ASN A 442 40.01 45.56 5.32
C ASN A 442 41.46 45.21 4.92
N GLY A 443 41.68 44.06 4.27
CA GLY A 443 43.00 43.52 3.95
C GLY A 443 43.48 42.41 4.90
N SER A 444 42.92 42.33 6.10
CA SER A 444 43.29 41.32 7.12
C SER A 444 42.09 40.62 7.77
N ALA A 445 40.92 41.27 7.76
CA ALA A 445 39.72 40.79 8.42
C ALA A 445 38.45 41.13 7.61
N TRP A 446 37.47 40.22 7.68
CA TRP A 446 36.09 40.47 7.27
C TRP A 446 35.30 41.06 8.44
N GLN A 447 34.57 42.14 8.22
CA GLN A 447 33.85 42.90 9.25
C GLN A 447 32.63 43.65 8.67
N GLY A 448 31.83 44.26 9.56
CA GLY A 448 30.57 44.89 9.18
C GLY A 448 30.69 46.17 8.34
N GLY A 449 31.77 46.91 8.49
CA GLY A 449 32.01 48.17 7.80
C GLY A 449 33.47 48.63 7.90
N PRO A 450 33.82 49.83 7.41
CA PRO A 450 35.19 50.34 7.43
C PRO A 450 35.72 50.66 8.84
N GLN A 451 34.83 50.81 9.83
CA GLN A 451 35.17 50.99 11.24
C GLN A 451 34.85 49.69 12.01
N TRP A 452 35.63 49.41 13.05
CA TRP A 452 35.39 48.29 13.96
C TRP A 452 35.52 48.77 15.41
N PRO A 453 34.47 48.64 16.24
CA PRO A 453 33.17 48.02 15.94
C PRO A 453 32.34 48.80 14.90
N ASP A 454 31.58 48.06 14.08
CA ASP A 454 30.66 48.65 13.11
C ASP A 454 29.39 49.19 13.82
N PRO A 455 28.84 50.34 13.42
CA PRO A 455 27.65 50.91 14.07
C PRO A 455 26.39 50.01 14.05
N LYS A 456 26.29 49.06 13.11
CA LYS A 456 25.14 48.16 12.94
C LYS A 456 25.44 46.73 13.39
N LEU A 457 26.59 46.19 12.98
CA LEU A 457 26.99 44.79 13.21
C LEU A 457 27.95 44.64 14.39
N GLY A 458 28.34 45.76 15.01
CA GLY A 458 29.12 45.75 16.24
C GLY A 458 30.49 45.14 16.06
N TRP A 459 30.85 44.26 17.01
CA TRP A 459 32.17 43.67 17.11
C TRP A 459 32.38 42.44 16.23
N VAL A 460 31.42 42.02 15.38
CA VAL A 460 31.60 40.83 14.54
C VAL A 460 32.77 41.00 13.59
N GLN A 461 33.75 40.09 13.68
CA GLN A 461 34.91 40.10 12.81
C GLN A 461 35.44 38.68 12.61
N LEU A 462 35.92 38.39 11.39
CA LEU A 462 36.58 37.13 11.05
C LEU A 462 37.97 37.43 10.47
N THR A 463 39.00 36.92 11.11
CA THR A 463 40.40 36.99 10.63
C THR A 463 40.86 35.62 10.14
N ALA A 464 42.07 35.53 9.58
CA ALA A 464 42.66 34.26 9.19
C ALA A 464 42.85 33.28 10.37
N THR A 465 43.14 33.80 11.57
CA THR A 465 43.47 32.99 12.76
C THR A 465 42.34 32.92 13.79
N GLY A 466 41.27 33.69 13.63
CA GLY A 466 40.16 33.70 14.58
C GLY A 466 39.13 34.77 14.24
N GLY A 467 38.85 35.65 15.20
CA GLY A 467 37.89 36.73 15.05
C GLY A 467 37.22 37.08 16.37
N HIS A 468 36.15 37.86 16.29
CA HIS A 468 35.33 38.23 17.42
C HIS A 468 33.86 37.83 17.15
N PRO A 469 33.18 37.14 18.09
CA PRO A 469 31.91 36.46 17.86
C PRO A 469 30.71 37.41 17.70
N GLY A 470 30.89 38.71 17.93
CA GLY A 470 29.84 39.72 17.87
C GLY A 470 29.31 40.15 19.23
N ASN A 471 28.21 40.88 19.22
CA ASN A 471 27.63 41.49 20.41
C ASN A 471 26.55 40.62 21.07
N ASP A 472 25.96 39.70 20.30
CA ASP A 472 24.79 38.93 20.70
C ASP A 472 24.71 37.58 19.96
N ARG A 473 23.68 36.79 20.29
CA ARG A 473 23.45 35.46 19.69
C ARG A 473 22.90 35.50 18.27
N GLY A 474 22.37 36.65 17.84
CA GLY A 474 21.83 36.88 16.51
C GLY A 474 22.91 37.17 15.46
N HIS A 475 24.09 37.58 15.92
CA HIS A 475 25.22 38.01 15.08
C HIS A 475 26.48 37.16 15.30
N ALA A 476 26.34 35.85 15.48
CA ALA A 476 27.49 34.98 15.61
C ALA A 476 28.35 35.01 14.33
N ALA A 477 29.67 35.09 14.47
CA ALA A 477 30.59 35.00 13.33
C ALA A 477 30.56 33.60 12.69
N VAL A 478 30.38 33.51 11.38
CA VAL A 478 30.23 32.24 10.65
C VAL A 478 31.24 32.13 9.51
N ARG A 479 32.04 31.06 9.54
CA ARG A 479 32.79 30.56 8.37
C ARG A 479 31.97 29.46 7.71
N ARG A 480 31.45 29.71 6.52
CA ARG A 480 30.61 28.77 5.77
C ARG A 480 31.42 28.16 4.63
N TRP A 481 31.50 26.84 4.60
CA TRP A 481 32.05 26.10 3.47
C TRP A 481 30.96 25.27 2.80
N THR A 482 30.95 25.26 1.46
CA THR A 482 30.02 24.44 0.67
C THR A 482 30.79 23.33 -0.02
N ALA A 483 30.39 22.08 0.23
CA ALA A 483 31.05 20.94 -0.38
C ALA A 483 30.88 20.98 -1.92
N PRO A 484 31.98 21.02 -2.70
CA PRO A 484 31.90 21.12 -4.15
C PRO A 484 31.46 19.80 -4.80
N ARG A 485 31.54 18.68 -4.06
CA ARG A 485 31.16 17.34 -4.50
C ARG A 485 30.84 16.43 -3.30
N ALA A 486 30.33 15.24 -3.59
CA ALA A 486 30.22 14.18 -2.59
C ALA A 486 31.62 13.77 -2.13
N MET A 487 31.86 13.85 -0.83
CA MET A 487 33.13 13.50 -0.21
C MET A 487 32.92 13.26 1.28
N THR A 488 33.88 12.58 1.89
CA THR A 488 33.98 12.44 3.35
C THR A 488 34.94 13.48 3.88
N LEU A 489 34.58 14.14 4.97
CA LEU A 489 35.39 15.22 5.55
C LEU A 489 35.66 14.97 7.03
N ALA A 490 36.86 15.37 7.46
CA ALA A 490 37.19 15.54 8.87
C ALA A 490 37.45 17.03 9.12
N VAL A 491 36.86 17.58 10.17
CA VAL A 491 37.13 18.93 10.65
C VAL A 491 37.94 18.81 11.93
N ARG A 492 39.16 19.34 11.93
CA ARG A 492 40.02 19.40 13.12
C ARG A 492 40.30 20.85 13.44
N SER A 493 39.95 21.27 14.65
CA SER A 493 40.02 22.66 15.07
C SER A 493 40.31 22.76 16.57
N LYS A 494 41.20 23.68 16.91
CA LYS A 494 41.43 24.09 18.30
C LYS A 494 40.72 25.43 18.52
N LEU A 495 39.76 25.45 19.42
CA LEU A 495 39.05 26.65 19.83
C LEU A 495 39.75 27.26 21.05
N ILE A 496 39.98 28.58 21.03
CA ILE A 496 40.73 29.29 22.07
C ILE A 496 39.95 30.56 22.45
N HIS A 497 39.82 30.82 23.76
CA HIS A 497 39.39 32.10 24.31
C HIS A 497 40.45 32.63 25.26
N GLU A 498 41.26 33.57 24.79
CA GLU A 498 42.38 34.13 25.55
C GLU A 498 41.99 35.24 26.55
N PRO A 499 41.06 36.16 26.23
CA PRO A 499 40.72 37.24 27.16
C PRO A 499 40.06 36.75 28.45
N ALA A 500 40.44 37.33 29.60
CA ALA A 500 39.76 37.09 30.88
C ALA A 500 38.48 37.93 31.04
N ALA A 501 38.37 39.04 30.31
CA ALA A 501 37.17 39.87 30.29
C ALA A 501 36.08 39.24 29.40
N GLY A 502 34.82 39.29 29.87
CA GLY A 502 33.65 38.71 29.20
C GLY A 502 33.11 37.45 29.87
N ASP A 503 32.08 36.82 29.30
CA ASP A 503 31.46 35.57 29.78
C ASP A 503 31.91 34.32 28.98
N GLY A 504 32.89 34.49 28.09
CA GLY A 504 33.47 33.43 27.26
C GLY A 504 32.88 33.35 25.85
N ILE A 505 33.13 32.24 25.16
CA ILE A 505 32.64 31.97 23.79
C ILE A 505 31.96 30.62 23.69
N ARG A 506 31.13 30.50 22.66
CA ARG A 506 30.52 29.24 22.23
C ARG A 506 30.86 28.99 20.76
N GLY A 507 31.47 27.84 20.49
CA GLY A 507 31.81 27.40 19.15
C GLY A 507 30.91 26.24 18.70
N PHE A 508 30.60 26.19 17.41
CA PHE A 508 29.72 25.19 16.82
C PHE A 508 30.24 24.75 15.46
N ILE A 509 30.11 23.45 15.15
CA ILE A 509 30.23 22.90 13.80
C ILE A 509 28.85 22.37 13.40
N VAL A 510 28.32 22.86 12.28
CA VAL A 510 26.93 22.60 11.86
C VAL A 510 26.92 22.16 10.40
N SER A 511 26.18 21.09 10.10
CA SER A 511 25.86 20.65 8.73
C SER A 511 24.45 21.11 8.35
N SER A 512 24.28 21.64 7.14
CA SER A 512 22.95 22.00 6.62
C SER A 512 22.01 20.79 6.46
N ARG A 513 22.58 19.58 6.34
CA ARG A 513 21.81 18.33 6.22
C ARG A 513 21.47 17.74 7.59
N VAL A 514 22.45 17.64 8.48
CA VAL A 514 22.36 16.85 9.72
C VAL A 514 22.10 17.72 10.97
N GLY A 515 22.39 19.02 10.93
CA GLY A 515 22.31 19.91 12.10
C GLY A 515 23.63 20.01 12.85
N LEU A 516 23.58 20.26 14.17
CA LEU A 516 24.76 20.40 15.02
C LEU A 516 25.57 19.09 15.08
N LEU A 517 26.87 19.19 14.78
CA LEU A 517 27.81 18.07 14.80
C LEU A 517 28.71 18.10 16.03
N ALA A 518 29.20 19.29 16.40
CA ALA A 518 30.04 19.48 17.58
C ALA A 518 29.82 20.88 18.15
N SER A 519 29.97 21.03 19.47
CA SER A 519 29.94 22.33 20.14
C SER A 519 30.86 22.38 21.34
N ALA A 520 31.35 23.58 21.67
CA ALA A 520 32.19 23.82 22.84
C ALA A 520 31.83 25.17 23.48
N LYS A 521 32.00 25.28 24.79
CA LYS A 521 31.93 26.55 25.53
C LYS A 521 33.26 26.75 26.26
N LEU A 522 33.89 27.90 26.09
CA LEU A 522 35.20 28.20 26.67
C LEU A 522 35.20 29.58 27.31
N HIS A 523 35.89 29.73 28.43
CA HIS A 523 36.17 31.01 29.08
C HIS A 523 37.59 30.98 29.64
N ALA A 524 38.42 31.93 29.21
CA ALA A 524 39.86 32.00 29.52
C ALA A 524 40.61 30.64 29.37
N THR A 525 40.28 29.86 28.32
CA THR A 525 40.83 28.51 28.11
C THR A 525 40.82 28.11 26.63
N SER A 526 41.39 26.94 26.31
CA SER A 526 41.35 26.32 24.98
C SER A 526 40.79 24.89 25.04
N GLY A 527 40.22 24.43 23.93
CA GLY A 527 39.70 23.07 23.79
C GLY A 527 39.59 22.64 22.33
N GLU A 528 39.44 21.34 22.11
CA GLU A 528 39.26 20.77 20.77
C GLU A 528 37.79 20.88 20.33
N LEU A 529 37.58 21.15 19.04
CA LEU A 529 36.27 21.17 18.40
C LEU A 529 36.38 20.39 17.08
N ASN A 530 36.39 19.06 17.18
CA ASN A 530 36.70 18.15 16.08
C ASN A 530 35.45 17.36 15.64
N VAL A 531 35.42 16.99 14.35
CA VAL A 531 34.47 16.05 13.74
C VAL A 531 35.29 15.11 12.84
N GLU A 532 35.39 13.83 13.20
CA GLU A 532 36.27 12.89 12.50
C GLU A 532 35.69 12.38 11.17
N THR A 533 34.38 12.46 10.97
CA THR A 533 33.73 11.98 9.74
C THR A 533 32.38 12.67 9.53
N LEU A 534 32.24 13.37 8.39
CA LEU A 534 31.01 13.99 7.90
C LEU A 534 30.68 13.53 6.47
#